data_AF-A0AAW4TL89-F1
#
_entry.id   AF-A0AAW4TL89-F1
#
_cell.length_a   1.000
_cell.length_b   1.000
_cell.length_c   1.000
_cell.angle_alpha   90.00
_cell.angle_beta   90.00
_cell.angle_gamma   90.00
#
_symmetry.space_group_name_H-M   'P 1'
#
loop_
_entity.id
_entity.type
_entity.pdbx_description
1 polymer ?
#
loop_
_entity_poly.entity_id
_entity_poly.type
_entity_poly.pdbx_seq_one_letter_code
_entity_poly.pdbx_strand_id
1 'polypeptide(L)'
;MPTAKSTSVPLARPDYTDPAFCSALMDDHWVTGNDSEFAMVPANLIADVYRASNAISAIARLVHNSSCEPGMSNAEPLGQAAHLGLLDAAELIGQYLTEVADRMIEGLQLGKRVNESVEVSHD
;
A
#
# COMPACT_ATOMS: atom_id res chain seq x y z
N MET A 1 -10.18 -4.87 -51.26
CA MET A 1 -10.91 -4.86 -49.98
C MET A 1 -11.79 -6.10 -49.89
N PRO A 2 -11.36 -7.17 -49.20
CA PRO A 2 -12.26 -8.13 -48.58
C PRO A 2 -12.14 -8.04 -47.05
N THR A 3 -13.29 -7.86 -46.39
CA THR A 3 -13.44 -7.88 -44.93
C THR A 3 -13.12 -9.27 -44.38
N ALA A 4 -12.03 -9.39 -43.63
CA ALA A 4 -11.73 -10.57 -42.83
C ALA A 4 -12.74 -10.66 -41.67
N LYS A 5 -13.52 -11.74 -41.62
CA LYS A 5 -14.37 -12.05 -40.46
C LYS A 5 -13.46 -12.45 -39.31
N SER A 6 -13.47 -11.65 -38.24
CA SER A 6 -12.81 -11.98 -36.99
C SER A 6 -13.59 -13.12 -36.33
N THR A 7 -13.05 -14.33 -36.36
CA THR A 7 -13.60 -15.46 -35.62
C THR A 7 -13.20 -15.29 -34.16
N SER A 8 -14.10 -14.71 -33.35
CA SER A 8 -13.93 -14.67 -31.90
C SER A 8 -14.00 -16.09 -31.36
N VAL A 9 -12.86 -16.64 -30.95
CA VAL A 9 -12.79 -17.87 -30.17
C VAL A 9 -13.59 -17.64 -28.88
N PRO A 10 -14.60 -18.47 -28.54
CA PRO A 10 -15.31 -18.34 -27.28
C PRO A 10 -14.31 -18.56 -26.15
N LEU A 11 -14.14 -17.56 -25.29
CA LEU A 11 -13.36 -17.71 -24.06
C LEU A 11 -14.02 -18.85 -23.26
N ALA A 12 -13.28 -19.94 -23.02
CA ALA A 12 -13.77 -21.07 -22.25
C ALA A 12 -14.27 -20.55 -20.89
N ARG A 13 -15.48 -20.97 -20.48
CA ARG A 13 -15.99 -20.62 -19.15
C ARG A 13 -15.00 -21.13 -18.11
N PRO A 14 -14.53 -20.29 -17.17
CA PRO A 14 -13.65 -20.75 -16.10
C PRO A 14 -14.31 -21.86 -15.30
N ASP A 15 -13.54 -22.86 -14.90
CA ASP A 15 -14.04 -23.92 -14.02
C ASP A 15 -14.11 -23.39 -12.59
N TYR A 16 -15.32 -23.02 -12.17
CA TYR A 16 -15.61 -22.50 -10.83
C TYR A 16 -15.48 -23.55 -9.71
N THR A 17 -15.20 -24.81 -10.06
CA THR A 17 -15.04 -25.91 -9.10
C THR A 17 -13.58 -26.29 -8.87
N ASP A 18 -12.65 -25.70 -9.63
CA ASP A 18 -11.22 -25.88 -9.39
C ASP A 18 -10.84 -25.24 -8.04
N PRO A 19 -10.24 -25.98 -7.09
CA PRO A 19 -9.76 -25.40 -5.83
C PRO A 19 -8.65 -24.35 -6.03
N ALA A 20 -8.01 -24.29 -7.19
CA ALA A 20 -7.08 -23.22 -7.59
C ALA A 20 -7.79 -22.02 -8.25
N PHE A 21 -9.10 -22.09 -8.50
CA PHE A 21 -9.87 -20.98 -9.05
C PHE A 21 -10.09 -19.89 -7.99
N CYS A 22 -9.24 -18.87 -8.03
CA CYS A 22 -9.46 -17.63 -7.29
C CYS A 22 -10.28 -16.68 -8.17
N SER A 23 -11.56 -16.49 -7.81
CA SER A 23 -12.38 -15.40 -8.36
C SER A 23 -11.66 -14.06 -8.13
N ALA A 24 -11.85 -13.07 -9.02
CA ALA A 24 -11.32 -11.71 -8.85
C ALA A 24 -11.75 -11.04 -7.52
N LEU A 25 -12.77 -11.58 -6.84
CA LEU A 25 -13.21 -11.14 -5.53
C LEU A 25 -12.44 -11.77 -4.35
N MET A 26 -11.70 -12.86 -4.60
CA MET A 26 -10.87 -13.58 -3.62
C MET A 26 -9.37 -13.41 -3.88
N ASP A 27 -9.01 -12.50 -4.79
CA ASP A 27 -7.63 -12.13 -5.05
C ASP A 27 -7.17 -11.19 -3.92
N ASP A 28 -6.66 -11.81 -2.85
CA ASP A 28 -6.00 -11.06 -1.78
C ASP A 28 -4.66 -10.56 -2.31
N HIS A 29 -4.62 -9.26 -2.58
CA HIS A 29 -3.46 -8.52 -3.07
C HIS A 29 -2.30 -8.52 -2.05
N TRP A 30 -2.54 -9.00 -0.83
CA TRP A 30 -1.55 -9.20 0.22
C TRP A 30 -1.06 -10.64 0.36
N VAL A 31 -1.73 -11.62 -0.27
CA VAL A 31 -1.24 -12.98 -0.40
C VAL A 31 -0.40 -13.04 -1.66
N THR A 32 0.88 -12.70 -1.52
CA THR A 32 1.88 -13.06 -2.54
C THR A 32 1.86 -14.57 -2.71
N GLY A 33 1.37 -15.04 -3.86
CA GLY A 33 1.42 -16.45 -4.26
C GLY A 33 2.86 -16.87 -4.55
N ASN A 34 3.11 -17.47 -5.71
CA ASN A 34 4.45 -17.88 -6.15
C ASN A 34 5.37 -16.68 -6.53
N ASP A 35 5.08 -15.48 -6.02
CA ASP A 35 5.87 -14.28 -6.26
C ASP A 35 7.18 -14.34 -5.48
N SER A 36 8.21 -13.72 -6.05
CA SER A 36 9.55 -13.65 -5.46
C SER A 36 9.50 -13.09 -4.03
N GLU A 37 10.15 -13.79 -3.09
CA GLU A 37 10.34 -13.36 -1.69
C GLU A 37 11.03 -11.98 -1.58
N PHE A 38 11.69 -11.54 -2.66
CA PHE A 38 12.31 -10.23 -2.79
C PHE A 38 11.70 -9.44 -3.94
N ALA A 39 11.38 -8.17 -3.66
CA ALA A 39 10.82 -7.25 -4.64
C ALA A 39 11.54 -5.89 -4.57
N MET A 40 11.85 -5.31 -5.73
CA MET A 40 12.51 -4.00 -5.78
C MET A 40 11.49 -2.88 -5.65
N VAL A 41 11.66 -2.05 -4.62
CA VAL A 41 10.80 -0.88 -4.37
C VAL A 41 11.64 0.40 -4.47
N PRO A 42 11.08 1.51 -5.02
CA PRO A 42 11.75 2.80 -4.99
C PRO A 42 12.11 3.23 -3.55
N ALA A 43 13.39 3.54 -3.32
CA ALA A 43 13.91 3.84 -1.98
C ALA A 43 13.27 5.10 -1.34
N ASN A 44 12.78 6.03 -2.15
CA ASN A 44 12.06 7.22 -1.67
C ASN A 44 10.75 6.85 -0.96
N LEU A 45 10.04 5.80 -1.42
CA LEU A 45 8.80 5.34 -0.78
C LEU A 45 9.08 4.72 0.59
N ILE A 46 10.20 3.99 0.74
CA ILE A 46 10.66 3.50 2.05
C ILE A 46 10.96 4.67 2.99
N ALA A 47 11.62 5.72 2.49
CA ALA A 47 11.88 6.92 3.29
C ALA A 47 10.58 7.63 3.72
N ASP A 48 9.55 7.63 2.87
CA ASP A 48 8.23 8.18 3.20
C ASP A 48 7.54 7.38 4.31
N VAL A 49 7.63 6.03 4.31
CA VAL A 49 7.15 5.19 5.41
C VAL A 49 7.84 5.56 6.74
N TYR A 50 9.16 5.70 6.75
CA TYR A 50 9.89 6.11 7.97
C TYR A 50 9.48 7.51 8.45
N ARG A 51 9.31 8.47 7.54
CA ARG A 51 8.85 9.82 7.89
C ARG A 51 7.46 9.80 8.51
N ALA A 52 6.52 9.08 7.90
CA ALA A 52 5.17 8.94 8.41
C ALA A 52 5.13 8.24 9.78
N SER A 53 5.87 7.15 9.95
CA SER A 53 5.98 6.43 11.23
C SER A 53 6.55 7.31 12.35
N ASN A 54 7.60 8.09 12.06
CA ASN A 54 8.17 9.02 13.02
C ASN A 54 7.19 10.14 13.40
N ALA A 55 6.42 10.65 12.43
CA ALA A 55 5.41 11.68 12.69
C ALA A 55 4.28 11.16 13.59
N ILE A 56 3.73 9.97 13.31
CA ILE A 56 2.72 9.33 14.17
C ILE A 56 3.27 9.11 15.58
N SER A 57 4.51 8.62 15.70
CA SER A 57 5.16 8.40 17.00
C SER A 57 5.33 9.71 17.80
N ALA A 58 5.68 10.81 17.12
CA ALA A 58 5.79 12.12 17.74
C ALA A 58 4.43 12.65 18.21
N ILE A 59 3.40 12.54 17.37
CA ILE A 59 2.02 12.91 17.73
C ILE A 59 1.55 12.11 18.96
N ALA A 60 1.74 10.80 18.94
CA ALA A 60 1.34 9.94 20.05
C ALA A 60 2.02 10.35 21.36
N ARG A 61 3.31 10.69 21.33
CA ARG A 61 4.03 11.21 22.51
C ARG A 61 3.47 12.54 22.99
N LEU A 62 3.18 13.48 22.09
CA LEU A 62 2.62 14.78 22.46
C LEU A 62 1.25 14.63 23.13
N VAL A 63 0.36 13.83 22.54
CA VAL A 63 -0.98 13.57 23.09
C VAL A 63 -0.87 12.83 24.43
N HIS A 64 0.01 11.84 24.52
CA HIS A 64 0.24 11.09 25.76
C HIS A 64 0.75 11.98 26.88
N ASN A 65 1.82 12.75 26.65
CA ASN A 65 2.41 13.63 27.66
C ASN A 65 1.39 14.66 28.14
N SER A 66 0.63 15.24 27.22
CA SER A 66 -0.43 16.20 27.53
C SER A 66 -1.57 15.58 28.35
N SER A 67 -1.93 14.32 28.09
CA SER A 67 -3.04 13.65 28.78
C SER A 67 -2.64 13.04 30.13
N CYS A 68 -1.40 12.58 30.26
CA CYS A 68 -0.95 11.76 31.39
C CYS A 68 0.02 12.47 32.34
N GLU A 69 0.76 13.49 31.88
CA GLU A 69 1.77 14.20 32.69
C GLU A 69 1.48 15.70 33.02
N PRO A 70 0.22 16.19 33.13
CA PRO A 70 -0.02 17.59 33.54
C PRO A 70 0.60 17.94 34.90
N GLY A 71 0.46 17.04 35.87
CA GLY A 71 0.84 17.27 37.25
C GLY A 71 2.34 17.17 37.54
N MET A 72 3.13 16.56 36.64
CA MET A 72 4.58 16.41 36.83
C MET A 72 5.38 17.59 36.26
N SER A 73 4.84 18.32 35.28
CA SER A 73 5.55 19.38 34.58
C SER A 73 5.11 20.81 34.94
N ASN A 74 4.00 20.98 35.67
CA ASN A 74 3.29 22.26 35.83
C ASN A 74 2.93 22.96 34.49
N ALA A 75 3.03 22.25 33.36
CA ALA A 75 2.62 22.77 32.07
C ALA A 75 1.10 22.61 31.91
N GLU A 76 0.46 23.59 31.27
CA GLU A 76 -0.93 23.41 30.87
C GLU A 76 -1.02 22.28 29.82
N PRO A 77 -1.97 21.34 29.97
CA PRO A 77 -2.28 20.37 28.94
C PRO A 77 -2.60 21.07 27.63
N LEU A 78 -2.33 20.40 26.51
CA LEU A 78 -2.88 20.80 25.23
C LEU A 78 -4.41 20.87 25.36
N GLY A 79 -4.98 21.98 24.91
CA GLY A 79 -6.43 22.15 24.89
C GLY A 79 -7.10 21.11 23.96
N GLN A 80 -8.40 20.88 24.16
CA GLN A 80 -9.17 19.88 23.41
C GLN A 80 -9.01 20.03 21.88
N ALA A 81 -9.02 21.26 21.37
CA ALA A 81 -8.84 21.51 19.94
C ALA A 81 -7.46 21.07 19.42
N ALA A 82 -6.41 21.21 20.22
CA ALA A 82 -5.06 20.77 19.86
C ALA A 82 -4.96 19.24 19.87
N HIS A 83 -5.59 18.55 20.82
CA HIS A 83 -5.68 17.09 20.79
C HIS A 83 -6.41 16.58 19.55
N LEU A 84 -7.58 17.15 19.23
CA LEU A 84 -8.32 16.77 18.03
C LEU A 84 -7.50 17.01 16.76
N GLY A 85 -6.89 18.20 16.63
CA GLY A 85 -6.06 18.50 15.47
C GLY A 85 -4.84 17.58 15.31
N LEU A 86 -4.24 17.12 16.43
CA LEU A 86 -3.15 16.15 16.40
C LEU A 86 -3.64 14.75 15.99
N LEU A 87 -4.82 14.32 16.45
CA LEU A 87 -5.41 13.05 16.07
C LEU A 87 -5.85 13.04 14.59
N ASP A 88 -6.47 14.13 14.11
CA ASP A 88 -6.80 14.32 12.70
C ASP A 88 -5.53 14.28 11.83
N ALA A 89 -4.44 14.91 12.29
CA ALA A 89 -3.15 14.83 11.59
C ALA A 89 -2.61 13.39 11.53
N ALA A 90 -2.74 12.61 12.60
CA ALA A 90 -2.34 11.20 12.60
C ALA A 90 -3.19 10.37 11.63
N GLU A 91 -4.49 10.66 11.52
CA GLU A 91 -5.37 10.03 10.53
C GLU A 91 -4.92 10.33 9.09
N LEU A 92 -4.65 11.60 8.78
CA LEU A 92 -4.15 12.01 7.45
C LEU A 92 -2.82 11.34 7.10
N ILE A 93 -1.92 11.18 8.07
CA ILE A 93 -0.65 10.44 7.86
C ILE A 93 -0.93 8.95 7.62
N GLY A 94 -1.93 8.37 8.29
CA GLY A 94 -2.39 7.01 8.03
C GLY A 94 -2.92 6.84 6.61
N GLN A 95 -3.73 7.77 6.11
CA GLN A 95 -4.20 7.78 4.73
C GLN A 95 -3.04 7.91 3.73
N TYR A 96 -2.07 8.78 4.02
CA TYR A 96 -0.86 8.91 3.22
C TYR A 96 -0.02 7.61 3.17
N LEU A 97 0.05 6.86 4.27
CA LEU A 97 0.72 5.55 4.28
C LEU A 97 0.06 4.54 3.33
N THR A 98 -1.27 4.56 3.22
CA THR A 98 -1.99 3.75 2.22
C THR A 98 -1.57 4.14 0.80
N GLU A 99 -1.50 5.44 0.48
CA GLU A 99 -1.05 5.92 -0.84
C GLU A 99 0.43 5.57 -1.12
N VAL A 100 1.27 5.54 -0.08
CA VAL A 100 2.66 5.07 -0.22
C VAL A 100 2.67 3.57 -0.55
N ALA A 101 1.89 2.76 0.16
CA ALA A 101 1.80 1.32 -0.08
C ALA A 101 1.29 1.01 -1.50
N ASP A 102 0.26 1.71 -1.97
CA ASP A 102 -0.26 1.56 -3.33
C ASP A 102 0.84 1.84 -4.37
N ARG A 103 1.59 2.94 -4.21
CA ARG A 103 2.73 3.27 -5.09
C ARG A 103 3.86 2.26 -5.03
N MET A 104 4.08 1.63 -3.87
CA MET A 104 5.06 0.55 -3.75
C MET A 104 4.61 -0.65 -4.59
N ILE A 105 3.34 -1.07 -4.47
CA ILE A 105 2.74 -2.17 -5.23
C ILE A 105 2.79 -1.88 -6.74
N GLU A 106 2.41 -0.68 -7.17
CA GLU A 106 2.51 -0.26 -8.56
C GLU A 106 3.94 -0.34 -9.09
N GLY A 107 4.92 0.10 -8.28
CA GLY A 107 6.34 -0.01 -8.57
C GLY A 107 6.79 -1.46 -8.78
N LEU A 108 6.30 -2.38 -7.95
CA LEU A 108 6.58 -3.82 -8.10
C LEU A 108 6.05 -4.37 -9.43
N GLN A 109 4.80 -4.05 -9.78
CA GLN A 109 4.18 -4.48 -11.03
C GLN A 109 4.89 -3.91 -12.26
N LEU A 110 5.42 -2.71 -12.17
CA LEU A 110 6.24 -2.12 -13.25
C LEU A 110 7.57 -2.87 -13.38
N GLY A 111 8.27 -3.11 -12.26
CA GLY A 111 9.54 -3.84 -12.24
C GLY A 111 9.42 -5.25 -12.80
N LYS A 112 8.36 -5.98 -12.43
CA LYS A 112 8.06 -7.32 -12.95
C LYS A 112 7.94 -7.32 -14.48
N ARG A 113 7.14 -6.39 -15.04
CA ARG A 113 6.96 -6.24 -16.50
C ARG A 113 8.24 -5.92 -17.24
N VAL A 114 9.11 -5.09 -16.66
CA VAL A 114 10.41 -4.75 -17.25
C VAL A 114 11.31 -5.99 -17.31
N ASN A 115 11.40 -6.75 -16.21
CA ASN A 115 12.22 -7.97 -16.17
C ASN A 115 11.72 -9.05 -17.15
N GLU A 116 10.40 -9.30 -17.20
CA GLU A 116 9.81 -10.25 -18.16
C GLU A 116 10.10 -9.84 -19.63
N SER A 117 10.10 -8.54 -19.92
CA SER A 117 10.43 -8.04 -21.27
C SER A 117 11.90 -8.21 -21.66
N VAL A 118 12.81 -8.15 -20.67
CA VAL A 118 14.25 -8.36 -20.89
C VAL A 118 14.54 -9.84 -21.14
N GLU A 119 13.91 -10.76 -20.41
CA GLU A 119 14.09 -12.20 -20.60
C GLU A 119 13.65 -12.66 -22.00
N VAL A 120 12.53 -12.15 -22.53
CA VAL A 120 12.03 -12.47 -23.88
C VAL A 120 12.94 -11.94 -25.01
N SER A 121 13.76 -10.92 -24.74
CA SER A 121 14.66 -10.35 -25.75
C SER A 121 16.00 -11.08 -25.88
N HIS A 122 16.29 -12.05 -24.99
CA HIS A 122 17.55 -12.79 -24.98
C HIS A 122 17.49 -14.19 -25.61
N ASP A 123 16.32 -14.58 -26.16
CA ASP A 123 16.11 -15.78 -27.00
C ASP A 123 16.08 -15.43 -28.51
#